data_AF-A0AAI9X019-F1
#
_entry.id   AF-A0AAI9X019-F1
#
_cell.length_a   1.000
_cell.length_b   1.000
_cell.length_c   1.000
_cell.angle_alpha   90.00
_cell.angle_beta   90.00
_cell.angle_gamma   90.00
#
_symmetry.space_group_name_H-M   'P 1'
#
loop_
_entity.id
_entity.type
_entity.pdbx_description
1 polymer ?
#
loop_
_entity_poly.entity_id
_entity_poly.type
_entity_poly.pdbx_seq_one_letter_code
_entity_poly.pdbx_strand_id
1 'polypeptide(L)'
;MSSISNSHDSSSSSSSSNGIGNNDILHKLNFALSDASSEYIQRRKIQMARFFTFSALAIFTTRFIHKQTIIRQYVPTLFQQNHQPPTSYNFTTDAAVAVGAGTLACGTISGMMIFGLAWILDVSSLKEFGYRMKELMGGDVKERELSEMSIDEDVRSLQDGLNDLIEGKYDFDKIE
;
A
#
# COMPACT_ATOMS: atom_id res chain seq x y z
N MET A 1 -0.84 57.90 -48.78
CA MET A 1 -1.52 57.91 -47.46
C MET A 1 -2.41 56.68 -47.44
N SER A 2 -2.30 55.68 -46.57
CA SER A 2 -1.58 55.49 -45.31
C SER A 2 -1.29 53.99 -45.16
N SER A 3 -0.11 53.67 -44.65
CA SER A 3 0.35 52.32 -44.33
C SER A 3 -0.33 51.77 -43.08
N ILE A 4 -0.73 50.50 -43.10
CA ILE A 4 -0.94 49.68 -41.90
C ILE A 4 0.06 48.52 -42.02
N SER A 5 1.10 48.56 -41.19
CA SER A 5 2.11 47.51 -41.07
C SER A 5 1.75 46.64 -39.89
N ASN A 6 1.55 45.35 -40.14
CA ASN A 6 1.34 44.33 -39.13
C ASN A 6 2.56 43.40 -39.07
N SER A 7 2.66 42.72 -37.93
CA SER A 7 3.38 41.47 -37.66
C SER A 7 4.91 41.45 -37.59
N HIS A 8 5.35 41.00 -36.40
CA HIS A 8 6.35 39.96 -36.14
C HIS A 8 7.70 40.08 -36.85
N ASP A 9 8.76 40.33 -36.07
CA ASP A 9 9.79 39.30 -35.92
C ASP A 9 10.66 39.52 -34.67
N SER A 10 11.01 38.39 -34.04
CA SER A 10 12.26 38.02 -33.35
C SER A 10 13.19 39.13 -32.80
N SER A 11 13.73 39.07 -31.59
CA SER A 11 14.64 38.01 -31.13
C SER A 11 15.17 38.30 -29.71
N SER A 12 15.28 37.23 -28.91
CA SER A 12 16.41 36.90 -28.02
C SER A 12 16.94 37.93 -27.01
N SER A 13 16.80 37.60 -25.72
CA SER A 13 17.86 37.86 -24.74
C SER A 13 17.91 36.74 -23.69
N SER A 14 18.87 35.85 -23.92
CA SER A 14 19.60 35.00 -22.99
C SER A 14 19.41 35.25 -21.49
N SER A 15 19.16 34.16 -20.75
CA SER A 15 19.69 33.98 -19.40
C SER A 15 20.09 32.53 -19.23
N SER A 16 21.37 32.26 -19.48
CA SER A 16 22.03 31.03 -19.06
C SER A 16 22.12 31.04 -17.54
N SER A 17 21.38 30.15 -16.87
CA SER A 17 21.73 29.72 -15.51
C SER A 17 22.08 28.24 -15.59
N ASN A 18 23.37 27.95 -15.33
CA ASN A 18 23.93 26.61 -15.25
C ASN A 18 23.33 25.88 -14.04
N GLY A 19 22.23 25.19 -14.25
CA GLY A 19 21.79 24.07 -13.45
C GLY A 19 21.30 23.01 -14.41
N ILE A 20 22.03 21.91 -14.52
CA ILE A 20 21.58 20.77 -15.32
C ILE A 20 20.26 20.31 -14.69
N GLY A 21 19.14 20.69 -15.30
CA GLY A 21 17.82 20.34 -14.81
C GLY A 21 17.70 18.82 -14.81
N ASN A 22 17.15 18.26 -13.73
CA ASN A 22 17.00 16.80 -13.59
C ASN A 22 16.32 16.16 -14.81
N ASN A 23 15.43 16.88 -15.49
CA ASN A 23 14.74 16.42 -16.70
C ASN A 23 15.70 16.25 -17.90
N ASP A 24 16.73 17.08 -18.01
CA ASP A 24 17.75 17.00 -19.08
C ASP A 24 18.67 15.78 -18.87
N ILE A 25 18.94 15.41 -17.61
CA ILE A 25 19.66 14.19 -17.25
C ILE A 25 18.79 12.96 -17.56
N LEU A 26 17.50 13.01 -17.21
CA LEU A 26 16.56 11.90 -17.43
C LEU A 26 16.32 11.63 -18.93
N HIS A 27 16.22 12.66 -19.76
CA HIS A 27 16.16 12.52 -21.22
C HIS A 27 17.45 11.92 -21.79
N LYS A 28 18.62 12.36 -21.32
CA LYS A 28 19.92 11.80 -21.75
C LYS A 28 20.08 10.33 -21.39
N LEU A 29 19.48 9.89 -20.29
CA LEU A 29 19.48 8.50 -19.84
C LEU A 29 18.33 7.67 -20.44
N ASN A 30 17.56 8.22 -21.39
CA ASN A 30 16.43 7.57 -22.07
C ASN A 30 15.41 6.94 -21.10
N PHE A 31 15.15 7.64 -19.98
CA PHE A 31 14.13 7.19 -19.05
C PHE A 31 12.75 7.64 -19.53
N ALA A 32 11.82 6.69 -19.63
CA ALA A 32 10.39 6.97 -19.89
C ALA A 32 9.72 7.89 -18.83
N LEU A 33 10.44 8.20 -17.75
CA LEU A 33 10.01 9.13 -16.70
C LEU A 33 10.18 10.60 -17.08
N SER A 34 10.95 10.93 -18.12
CA SER A 34 11.21 12.32 -18.52
C SER A 34 9.99 12.98 -19.20
N ASP A 35 9.18 12.18 -19.91
CA ASP A 35 7.93 12.62 -20.54
C ASP A 35 6.71 12.53 -19.60
N ALA A 36 6.89 11.98 -18.39
CA ALA A 36 5.80 11.84 -17.43
C ALA A 36 5.40 13.20 -16.85
N SER A 37 4.12 13.34 -16.49
CA SER A 37 3.62 14.57 -15.85
C SER A 37 4.37 14.85 -14.55
N SER A 38 4.66 16.13 -14.29
CA SER A 38 5.39 16.55 -13.08
C SER A 38 4.68 16.13 -11.79
N GLU A 39 3.35 16.06 -11.83
CA GLU A 39 2.50 15.60 -10.74
C GLU A 39 2.71 14.11 -10.41
N TYR A 40 2.77 13.25 -11.44
CA TYR A 40 3.02 11.82 -11.27
C TYR A 40 4.37 11.56 -10.58
N ILE A 41 5.41 12.29 -10.99
CA ILE A 41 6.76 12.16 -10.42
C ILE A 41 6.77 12.56 -8.94
N GLN A 42 6.03 13.61 -8.55
CA GLN A 42 5.95 14.02 -7.14
C GLN A 42 5.25 13.00 -6.26
N ARG A 43 4.14 12.42 -6.73
CA ARG A 43 3.38 11.39 -5.99
C ARG A 43 4.23 10.16 -5.74
N ARG A 44 4.94 9.69 -6.78
CA ARG A 44 5.80 8.51 -6.70
C ARG A 44 7.00 8.70 -5.78
N LYS A 45 7.55 9.92 -5.68
CA LYS A 45 8.62 10.25 -4.70
C LYS A 45 8.15 10.11 -3.26
N ILE A 46 6.93 10.56 -2.95
CA ILE A 46 6.36 10.47 -1.60
C ILE A 46 6.07 9.01 -1.24
N GLN A 47 5.49 8.24 -2.17
CA GLN A 47 5.26 6.81 -1.99
C GLN A 47 6.57 6.04 -1.78
N MET A 48 7.59 6.32 -2.61
CA MET A 48 8.93 5.74 -2.47
C MET A 48 9.54 6.07 -1.11
N ALA A 49 9.47 7.34 -0.66
CA ALA A 49 10.03 7.75 0.62
C ALA A 49 9.40 6.98 1.78
N ARG A 50 8.07 6.79 1.77
CA ARG A 50 7.35 5.99 2.79
C ARG A 50 7.78 4.53 2.77
N PHE A 51 7.87 3.92 1.59
CA PHE A 51 8.38 2.55 1.49
C PHE A 51 9.80 2.42 2.05
N PHE A 52 10.68 3.37 1.73
CA PHE A 52 12.07 3.34 2.14
C PHE A 52 12.23 3.55 3.65
N THR A 53 11.42 4.40 4.28
CA THR A 53 11.44 4.60 5.74
C THR A 53 11.04 3.33 6.48
N PHE A 54 9.95 2.67 6.07
CA PHE A 54 9.52 1.40 6.66
C PHE A 54 10.52 0.27 6.39
N SER A 55 11.14 0.23 5.21
CA SER A 55 12.19 -0.75 4.89
C SER A 55 13.42 -0.58 5.78
N ALA A 56 13.89 0.66 5.98
CA ALA A 56 15.02 0.94 6.87
C ALA A 56 14.70 0.56 8.32
N LEU A 57 13.48 0.87 8.79
CA LEU A 57 12.98 0.47 10.10
C LEU A 57 12.89 -1.04 10.26
N ALA A 58 12.46 -1.78 9.23
CA ALA A 58 12.40 -3.23 9.25
C ALA A 58 13.80 -3.83 9.39
N ILE A 59 14.78 -3.36 8.59
CA ILE A 59 16.18 -3.81 8.69
C ILE A 59 16.74 -3.55 10.09
N PHE A 60 16.49 -2.36 10.65
CA PHE A 60 16.91 -2.01 12.00
C PHE A 60 16.26 -2.92 13.05
N THR A 61 14.96 -3.18 12.91
CA THR A 61 14.20 -4.05 13.81
C THR A 61 14.70 -5.49 13.75
N THR A 62 14.96 -6.04 12.56
CA THR A 62 15.55 -7.37 12.40
C THR A 62 16.92 -7.46 13.07
N ARG A 63 17.78 -6.43 12.91
CA ARG A 63 19.08 -6.38 13.58
C ARG A 63 18.95 -6.32 15.10
N PHE A 64 17.97 -5.55 15.60
CA PHE A 64 17.67 -5.47 17.03
C PHE A 64 17.22 -6.83 17.59
N ILE A 65 16.27 -7.49 16.93
CA ILE A 65 15.78 -8.83 17.31
C ILE A 65 16.91 -9.85 17.31
N HIS A 66 17.73 -9.87 16.26
CA HIS A 66 18.86 -10.80 16.17
C HIS A 66 19.83 -10.65 17.37
N LYS A 67 20.12 -9.42 17.79
CA LYS A 67 20.91 -9.17 19.00
C LYS A 67 20.19 -9.63 20.28
N GLN A 68 18.89 -9.39 20.39
CA GLN A 68 18.08 -9.84 21.52
C GLN A 68 18.08 -11.38 21.65
N THR A 69 18.00 -12.10 20.53
CA THR A 69 17.97 -13.56 20.52
C THR A 69 19.31 -14.18 20.93
N ILE A 70 20.44 -13.63 20.47
CA ILE A 70 21.78 -14.15 20.82
C ILE A 70 22.06 -14.03 22.32
N ILE A 71 21.70 -12.89 22.94
CA ILE A 71 21.94 -12.65 24.37
C ILE A 71 21.17 -13.65 25.26
N ARG A 72 20.08 -14.24 24.74
CA ARG A 72 19.22 -15.19 25.46
C ARG A 72 19.58 -16.67 25.23
N GLN A 73 20.61 -16.97 24.44
CA GLN A 73 21.05 -18.35 24.26
C GLN A 73 21.80 -18.85 25.51
N TYR A 74 21.13 -19.71 26.28
CA TYR A 74 21.76 -20.43 27.37
C TYR A 74 22.56 -21.63 26.81
N VAL A 75 23.88 -21.63 27.01
CA VAL A 75 24.73 -22.79 26.73
C VAL A 75 24.84 -23.60 28.02
N PRO A 76 24.16 -24.76 28.13
CA PRO A 76 24.24 -25.57 29.34
C PRO A 76 25.67 -26.10 29.51
N THR A 77 26.21 -25.97 30.72
CA THR A 77 27.48 -26.62 31.06
C THR A 77 27.24 -28.10 31.35
N LEU A 78 28.20 -28.98 31.01
CA LEU A 78 28.03 -30.44 31.05
C LEU A 78 27.67 -31.03 32.43
N PHE A 79 27.76 -30.23 33.50
CA PHE A 79 27.50 -30.66 34.88
C PHE A 79 26.29 -29.97 35.53
N GLN A 80 25.46 -29.25 34.76
CA GLN A 80 24.29 -28.51 35.25
C GLN A 80 22.94 -29.11 34.82
N GLN A 81 22.84 -30.45 34.73
CA GLN A 81 21.59 -31.14 34.31
C GLN A 81 20.38 -30.96 35.23
N ASN A 82 20.52 -30.27 36.37
CA ASN A 82 19.42 -30.02 37.33
C ASN A 82 19.25 -28.53 37.73
N HIS A 83 19.80 -27.58 36.95
CA HIS A 83 19.67 -26.17 37.31
C HIS A 83 18.40 -25.56 36.69
N GLN A 84 17.50 -25.10 37.55
CA GLN A 84 16.40 -24.22 37.18
C GLN A 84 16.95 -22.99 36.44
N PRO A 85 16.19 -22.37 35.50
CA PRO A 85 16.60 -21.10 34.90
C PRO A 85 17.03 -20.14 36.00
N PRO A 86 18.14 -19.40 35.82
CA PRO A 86 18.75 -18.60 36.88
C PRO A 86 17.68 -17.74 37.57
N THR A 87 17.62 -17.79 38.90
CA THR A 87 16.57 -17.14 39.70
C THR A 87 16.52 -15.61 39.58
N SER A 88 17.53 -15.01 38.93
CA SER A 88 17.60 -13.61 38.54
C SER A 88 16.94 -13.32 37.17
N TYR A 89 16.39 -14.32 36.48
CA TYR A 89 15.72 -14.15 35.20
C TYR A 89 14.31 -13.59 35.40
N ASN A 90 14.13 -12.31 35.07
CA ASN A 90 12.81 -11.68 35.14
C ASN A 90 11.98 -12.06 33.91
N PHE A 91 11.19 -13.13 34.04
CA PHE A 91 10.28 -13.62 33.01
C PHE A 91 9.32 -12.54 32.48
N THR A 92 8.87 -11.62 33.33
CA THR A 92 7.93 -10.56 32.96
C THR A 92 8.60 -9.53 32.05
N THR A 93 9.81 -9.10 32.38
CA THR A 93 10.57 -8.16 31.55
C THR A 93 10.97 -8.81 30.22
N ASP A 94 11.36 -10.08 30.25
CA ASP A 94 11.78 -10.81 29.06
C ASP A 94 10.63 -11.01 28.06
N ALA A 95 9.44 -11.35 28.58
CA ALA A 95 8.21 -11.48 27.81
C ALA A 95 7.76 -10.12 27.25
N ALA A 96 7.81 -9.05 28.04
CA ALA A 96 7.47 -7.71 27.58
C ALA A 96 8.37 -7.25 26.43
N VAL A 97 9.68 -7.48 26.52
CA VAL A 97 10.62 -7.14 25.45
C VAL A 97 10.38 -8.00 24.20
N ALA A 98 10.07 -9.29 24.36
CA ALA A 98 9.77 -10.17 23.23
C ALA A 98 8.50 -9.73 22.47
N VAL A 99 7.41 -9.45 23.20
CA VAL A 99 6.15 -8.97 22.60
C VAL A 99 6.32 -7.59 21.97
N GLY A 100 7.06 -6.70 22.61
CA GLY A 100 7.38 -5.38 22.07
C GLY A 100 8.18 -5.46 20.76
N ALA A 101 9.22 -6.29 20.74
CA ALA A 101 10.05 -6.50 19.54
C ALA A 101 9.25 -7.20 18.43
N GLY A 102 8.39 -8.16 18.76
CA GLY A 102 7.50 -8.83 17.80
C GLY A 102 6.47 -7.88 17.19
N THR A 103 5.86 -7.02 18.01
CA THR A 103 4.90 -6.01 17.54
C THR A 103 5.57 -4.99 16.62
N LEU A 104 6.78 -4.53 16.99
CA LEU A 104 7.58 -3.62 16.17
C LEU A 104 7.94 -4.27 14.82
N ALA A 105 8.35 -5.55 14.82
CA ALA A 105 8.65 -6.27 13.58
C ALA A 105 7.42 -6.42 12.70
N CYS A 106 6.30 -6.83 13.27
CA CYS A 106 5.04 -6.98 12.52
C CYS A 106 4.61 -5.64 11.91
N GLY A 107 4.64 -4.55 12.70
CA GLY A 107 4.27 -3.22 12.21
C GLY A 107 5.18 -2.70 11.11
N THR A 108 6.49 -2.88 11.25
CA THR A 108 7.47 -2.39 10.25
C THR A 108 7.43 -3.20 8.96
N ILE A 109 7.33 -4.54 9.04
CA ILE A 109 7.24 -5.43 7.88
C ILE A 109 5.89 -5.25 7.16
N SER A 110 4.78 -5.16 7.90
CA SER A 110 3.45 -4.92 7.34
C SER A 110 3.39 -3.55 6.66
N GLY A 111 3.92 -2.50 7.30
CA GLY A 111 4.03 -1.17 6.69
C GLY A 111 4.85 -1.18 5.40
N MET A 112 6.00 -1.86 5.40
CA MET A 112 6.83 -2.03 4.21
C MET A 112 6.05 -2.72 3.07
N MET A 113 5.29 -3.78 3.37
CA MET A 113 4.46 -4.47 2.38
C MET A 113 3.36 -3.57 1.81
N ILE A 114 2.61 -2.88 2.67
CA ILE A 114 1.49 -2.00 2.24
C ILE A 114 2.01 -0.83 1.40
N PHE A 115 3.04 -0.12 1.86
CA PHE A 115 3.59 1.01 1.10
C PHE A 115 4.37 0.56 -0.14
N GLY A 116 4.96 -0.64 -0.13
CA GLY A 116 5.58 -1.25 -1.30
C GLY A 116 4.54 -1.57 -2.38
N LEU A 117 3.43 -2.19 -2.00
CA LEU A 117 2.30 -2.45 -2.92
C LEU A 117 1.68 -1.16 -3.44
N ALA A 118 1.49 -0.16 -2.57
CA ALA A 118 0.98 1.15 -2.98
C ALA A 118 1.92 1.86 -3.98
N TRP A 119 3.24 1.67 -3.86
CA TRP A 119 4.21 2.22 -4.78
C TRP A 119 4.24 1.51 -6.13
N ILE A 120 4.07 0.18 -6.15
CA ILE A 120 4.04 -0.63 -7.38
C ILE A 120 2.76 -0.35 -8.18
N LEU A 121 1.62 -0.26 -7.50
CA LEU A 121 0.30 -0.05 -8.12
C LEU A 121 -0.02 1.42 -8.39
N ASP A 122 0.88 2.34 -8.02
CA ASP A 122 0.68 3.80 -8.04
C ASP A 122 -0.66 4.24 -7.43
N VAL A 123 -0.90 3.78 -6.20
CA VAL A 123 -2.14 4.07 -5.49
C VAL A 123 -1.88 5.05 -4.36
N SER A 124 -2.63 6.13 -4.35
CA SER A 124 -2.49 7.20 -3.35
C SER A 124 -3.55 7.17 -2.25
N SER A 125 -4.69 6.51 -2.50
CA SER A 125 -5.85 6.45 -1.60
C SER A 125 -6.22 5.01 -1.24
N LEU A 126 -6.69 4.80 0.00
CA LEU A 126 -7.23 3.50 0.44
C LEU A 126 -8.43 3.04 -0.41
N LYS A 127 -9.21 3.98 -0.95
CA LYS A 127 -10.34 3.66 -1.84
C LYS A 127 -9.85 3.11 -3.17
N GLU A 128 -8.87 3.78 -3.79
CA GLU A 128 -8.19 3.31 -5.00
C GLU A 128 -7.46 1.98 -4.76
N PHE A 129 -6.90 1.79 -3.56
CA PHE A 129 -6.22 0.56 -3.18
C PHE A 129 -7.20 -0.62 -3.12
N GLY A 130 -8.37 -0.41 -2.53
CA GLY A 130 -9.44 -1.41 -2.54
C GLY A 130 -9.85 -1.81 -3.96
N TYR A 131 -10.06 -0.84 -4.85
CA TYR A 131 -10.43 -1.12 -6.25
C TYR A 131 -9.31 -1.84 -7.01
N ARG A 132 -8.06 -1.36 -6.93
CA ARG A 132 -6.92 -1.97 -7.62
C ARG A 132 -6.55 -3.33 -7.06
N MET A 133 -6.69 -3.53 -5.75
CA MET A 133 -6.42 -4.82 -5.12
C MET A 133 -7.55 -5.82 -5.40
N LYS A 134 -8.80 -5.37 -5.51
CA LYS A 134 -9.93 -6.18 -5.99
C LYS A 134 -9.73 -6.59 -7.46
N GLU A 135 -9.26 -5.68 -8.31
CA GLU A 135 -8.90 -5.94 -9.71
C GLU A 135 -7.75 -6.97 -9.79
N LEU A 136 -6.66 -6.77 -9.03
CA LEU A 136 -5.50 -7.67 -9.01
C LEU A 136 -5.83 -9.07 -8.47
N MET A 137 -6.74 -9.16 -7.51
CA MET A 137 -7.16 -10.43 -6.88
C MET A 137 -8.25 -11.16 -7.69
N GLY A 138 -8.59 -10.65 -8.88
CA GLY A 138 -9.57 -11.28 -9.79
C GLY A 138 -11.03 -11.06 -9.37
N GLY A 139 -11.31 -10.10 -8.48
CA GLY A 139 -12.65 -9.77 -8.04
C GLY A 139 -13.55 -9.26 -9.18
N ASP A 140 -12.98 -8.56 -10.17
CA ASP A 140 -13.75 -8.11 -11.35
C ASP A 140 -14.13 -9.28 -12.27
N VAL A 141 -13.27 -10.30 -12.36
CA VAL A 141 -13.55 -11.53 -13.12
C VAL A 141 -14.61 -12.37 -12.39
N LYS A 142 -14.51 -12.51 -11.07
CA LYS A 142 -15.52 -13.19 -10.25
C LYS A 142 -16.85 -12.46 -10.20
N GLU A 143 -16.88 -11.13 -10.24
CA GLU A 143 -18.13 -10.36 -10.33
C GLU A 143 -18.78 -10.50 -11.71
N ARG A 144 -18.00 -10.51 -12.79
CA ARG A 144 -18.52 -10.84 -14.12
C ARG A 144 -19.04 -12.26 -14.20
N GLU A 145 -18.29 -13.24 -13.67
CA GLU A 145 -18.69 -14.64 -13.61
C GLU A 145 -19.94 -14.85 -12.73
N LEU A 146 -20.08 -14.14 -11.61
CA LEU A 146 -21.32 -14.12 -10.81
C LEU A 146 -22.48 -13.42 -11.52
N SER A 147 -22.21 -12.36 -12.30
CA SER A 147 -23.24 -11.64 -13.05
C SER A 147 -23.72 -12.40 -14.29
N GLU A 148 -22.85 -13.24 -14.85
CA GLU A 148 -23.13 -14.10 -16.00
C GLU A 148 -23.65 -15.49 -15.57
N MET A 149 -23.49 -15.88 -14.31
CA MET A 149 -24.14 -17.05 -13.75
C MET A 149 -25.67 -16.84 -13.79
N SER A 150 -26.35 -17.69 -14.55
CA SER A 150 -27.80 -17.65 -14.71
C SER A 150 -28.47 -17.74 -13.33
N ILE A 151 -29.23 -16.71 -12.96
CA ILE A 151 -30.03 -16.69 -11.74
C ILE A 151 -30.99 -17.86 -11.79
N ASP A 152 -30.82 -18.81 -10.88
CA ASP A 152 -31.67 -19.98 -10.74
C ASP A 152 -33.12 -19.55 -10.43
N GLU A 153 -34.10 -20.30 -10.90
CA GLU A 153 -35.53 -19.90 -10.89
C GLU A 153 -36.06 -19.65 -9.45
N ASP A 154 -35.50 -20.38 -8.48
CA ASP A 154 -35.75 -20.22 -7.05
C ASP A 154 -35.22 -18.89 -6.47
N VAL A 155 -34.11 -18.36 -7.01
CA VAL A 155 -33.53 -17.09 -6.57
C VAL A 155 -34.30 -15.91 -7.15
N ARG A 156 -34.87 -16.06 -8.35
CA ARG A 156 -35.77 -15.08 -8.96
C ARG A 156 -37.07 -14.95 -8.17
N SER A 157 -37.69 -16.06 -7.81
CA SER A 157 -38.93 -16.03 -7.00
C SER A 157 -38.71 -15.41 -5.61
N LEU A 158 -37.53 -15.63 -5.01
CA LEU A 158 -37.12 -14.96 -3.77
C LEU A 158 -36.87 -13.46 -3.94
N GLN A 159 -36.21 -13.04 -5.03
CA GLN A 159 -36.00 -11.61 -5.32
C GLN A 159 -37.31 -10.89 -5.55
N ASP A 160 -38.24 -11.49 -6.30
CA ASP A 160 -39.57 -10.90 -6.54
C ASP A 160 -40.38 -10.83 -5.24
N GLY A 161 -40.36 -11.87 -4.41
CA GLY A 161 -41.03 -11.86 -3.11
C GLY A 161 -40.46 -10.82 -2.12
N LEU A 162 -39.13 -10.63 -2.11
CA LEU A 162 -38.50 -9.58 -1.30
C LEU A 162 -38.76 -8.19 -1.87
N ASN A 163 -38.77 -8.03 -3.18
CA ASN A 163 -39.05 -6.76 -3.83
C ASN A 163 -40.51 -6.34 -3.62
N ASP A 164 -41.47 -7.27 -3.68
CA ASP A 164 -42.88 -7.00 -3.35
C ASP A 164 -43.10 -6.70 -1.86
N LEU A 165 -42.30 -7.30 -0.97
CA LEU A 165 -42.31 -6.98 0.47
C LEU A 165 -41.76 -5.58 0.76
N ILE A 166 -40.70 -5.17 0.06
CA ILE A 166 -40.05 -3.85 0.21
C ILE A 166 -40.88 -2.75 -0.47
N GLU A 167 -41.50 -3.04 -1.61
CA GLU A 167 -42.45 -2.14 -2.30
C GLU A 167 -43.80 -2.00 -1.56
N GLY A 168 -44.01 -2.78 -0.48
CA GLY A 168 -45.16 -2.64 0.40
C GLY A 168 -46.47 -3.11 -0.24
N LYS A 169 -46.43 -3.99 -1.25
CA LYS A 169 -47.64 -4.57 -1.90
C LYS A 169 -48.33 -5.66 -1.07
N TYR A 170 -47.81 -6.01 0.09
CA TYR A 170 -48.53 -6.84 1.05
C TYR A 170 -49.52 -5.97 1.85
N ASP A 171 -50.72 -5.79 1.28
CA ASP A 171 -51.89 -5.32 2.02
C ASP A 171 -52.26 -6.38 3.06
N PHE A 172 -51.94 -6.14 4.33
CA PHE A 172 -52.40 -6.95 5.46
C PHE A 172 -53.94 -6.84 5.69
N ASP A 173 -54.63 -6.04 4.89
CA ASP A 173 -56.05 -5.68 5.07
C ASP A 173 -57.05 -6.60 4.33
N LYS A 174 -56.62 -7.77 3.83
CA LYS A 174 -57.52 -8.77 3.21
C LYS A 174 -57.42 -10.17 3.80
N ILE A 175 -57.43 -10.26 5.12
CA ILE A 175 -57.81 -11.49 5.83
C ILE A 175 -59.05 -11.15 6.67
N GLU A 176 -60.23 -11.34 6.07
CA GLU A 176 -61.51 -11.52 6.76
C GLU A 176 -62.04 -12.92 6.43
#